data_AF-A0A1H7XY30-F1
#
_entry.id   AF-A0A1H7XY30-F1
#
_cell.length_a   1.000
_cell.length_b   1.000
_cell.length_c   1.000
_cell.angle_alpha   90.00
_cell.angle_beta   90.00
_cell.angle_gamma   90.00
#
_symmetry.space_group_name_H-M   'P 1'
#
loop_
_entity.id
_entity.type
_entity.pdbx_description
1 polymer ?
#
loop_
_entity_poly.entity_id
_entity_poly.type
_entity_poly.pdbx_seq_one_letter_code
_entity_poly.pdbx_strand_id
1 'polypeptide(L)'
;MKFFVIVFSFLLFSATAFAQRSQPIFNGKDLSGWTIYGTEKWFVKNGELVCESGPDKAYGYLGTKKPYKNFVLDLDFKQEANGNSGVFIRSSIDGVDITGWQVEVAPLNHHTGGIYESGPDGRQWLIKPKPADEAVLKQGEWNHLRIKAEGDEVTSWLNGKQMVHLNDEKIGLGEGFIALQIHSGGGIKVRWKDIKIEELKE
;
A
#
# COMPACT_ATOMS: atom_id res chain seq x y z
N MET A 1 11.71 -52.70 -50.04
CA MET A 1 11.42 -52.10 -48.72
C MET A 1 11.45 -50.58 -48.88
N LYS A 2 10.30 -49.90 -48.89
CA LYS A 2 10.22 -48.43 -49.00
C LYS A 2 10.11 -47.86 -47.57
N PHE A 3 11.13 -47.12 -47.14
CA PHE A 3 11.11 -46.43 -45.85
C PHE A 3 10.33 -45.11 -45.97
N PHE A 4 9.27 -44.97 -45.17
CA PHE A 4 8.55 -43.71 -44.98
C PHE A 4 9.23 -42.94 -43.85
N VAL A 5 9.75 -41.75 -44.14
CA VAL A 5 10.26 -40.83 -43.11
C VAL A 5 9.11 -39.89 -42.73
N ILE A 6 8.60 -40.02 -41.52
CA ILE A 6 7.63 -39.11 -40.94
C ILE A 6 8.41 -37.99 -40.25
N VAL A 7 8.34 -36.78 -40.82
CA VAL A 7 8.91 -35.58 -40.21
C VAL A 7 7.85 -35.00 -39.26
N PHE A 8 8.09 -35.14 -37.96
CA PHE A 8 7.28 -34.51 -36.92
C PHE A 8 7.71 -33.04 -36.78
N SER A 9 6.91 -32.12 -37.31
CA SER A 9 7.14 -30.69 -37.15
C SER A 9 6.65 -30.26 -35.76
N PHE A 10 7.58 -30.07 -34.83
CA PHE A 10 7.28 -29.47 -33.53
C PHE A 10 7.01 -27.96 -33.71
N LEU A 11 5.73 -27.58 -33.66
CA LEU A 11 5.33 -26.18 -33.51
C LEU A 11 5.62 -25.74 -32.07
N LEU A 12 6.70 -24.97 -31.89
CA LEU A 12 7.01 -24.28 -30.65
C LEU A 12 5.97 -23.17 -30.44
N PHE A 13 4.98 -23.44 -29.59
CA PHE A 13 4.08 -22.41 -29.07
C PHE A 13 4.87 -21.57 -28.05
N SER A 14 5.43 -20.43 -28.48
CA SER A 14 5.96 -19.43 -27.57
C SER A 14 4.79 -18.79 -26.81
N ALA A 15 4.48 -19.33 -25.64
CA ALA A 15 3.66 -18.64 -24.66
C ALA A 15 4.42 -17.40 -24.18
N THR A 16 4.13 -16.25 -24.78
CA THR A 16 4.56 -14.97 -24.21
C THR A 16 3.80 -14.77 -22.90
N ALA A 17 4.44 -15.12 -21.78
CA ALA A 17 3.98 -14.70 -20.47
C ALA A 17 4.03 -13.17 -20.45
N PHE A 18 2.86 -12.53 -20.54
CA PHE A 18 2.71 -11.12 -20.18
C PHE A 18 3.03 -11.01 -18.69
N ALA A 19 4.28 -10.65 -18.36
CA ALA A 19 4.60 -10.18 -17.02
C ALA A 19 3.76 -8.92 -16.78
N GLN A 20 2.90 -8.95 -15.77
CA GLN A 20 2.13 -7.78 -15.37
C GLN A 20 3.14 -6.70 -14.94
N ARG A 21 3.18 -5.59 -15.68
CA ARG A 21 4.15 -4.52 -15.38
C ARG A 21 3.58 -3.63 -14.29
N SER A 22 4.35 -3.41 -13.22
CA SER A 22 4.09 -2.37 -12.24
C SER A 22 3.84 -1.00 -12.92
N GLN A 23 2.74 -0.33 -12.55
CA GLN A 23 2.31 0.95 -13.10
C GLN A 23 2.24 2.03 -12.02
N PRO A 24 2.66 3.27 -12.31
CA PRO A 24 2.50 4.38 -11.37
C PRO A 24 1.01 4.71 -11.16
N ILE A 25 0.59 4.88 -9.91
CA ILE A 25 -0.76 5.36 -9.55
C ILE A 25 -0.77 6.81 -9.05
N PHE A 26 0.42 7.39 -8.87
CA PHE A 26 0.60 8.81 -8.64
C PHE A 26 1.42 9.42 -9.79
N ASN A 27 0.94 10.52 -10.35
CA ASN A 27 1.50 11.11 -11.56
C ASN A 27 2.63 12.14 -11.31
N GLY A 28 2.92 12.47 -10.06
CA GLY A 28 3.95 13.45 -9.69
C GLY A 28 3.60 14.91 -10.01
N LYS A 29 2.36 15.22 -10.40
CA LYS A 29 1.93 16.56 -10.84
C LYS A 29 0.74 17.07 -10.06
N ASP A 30 -0.27 16.24 -9.89
CA ASP A 30 -1.52 16.57 -9.23
C ASP A 30 -2.15 15.31 -8.59
N LEU A 31 -3.36 15.46 -8.05
CA LEU A 31 -4.09 14.39 -7.37
C LEU A 31 -5.07 13.66 -8.30
N SER A 32 -4.89 13.75 -9.61
CA SER A 32 -5.72 13.00 -10.56
C SER A 32 -5.65 11.50 -10.27
N GLY A 33 -6.82 10.86 -10.19
CA GLY A 33 -6.95 9.45 -9.78
C GLY A 33 -7.18 9.25 -8.28
N TRP A 34 -7.17 10.32 -7.49
CA TRP A 34 -7.35 10.29 -6.04
C TRP A 34 -8.56 11.13 -5.59
N THR A 35 -9.08 10.81 -4.41
CA THR A 35 -10.14 11.54 -3.72
C THR A 35 -9.65 11.90 -2.32
N ILE A 36 -9.86 13.16 -1.92
CA ILE A 36 -9.56 13.63 -0.56
C ILE A 36 -10.80 13.37 0.32
N TYR A 37 -10.56 12.81 1.48
CA TYR A 37 -11.53 12.58 2.54
C TYR A 37 -11.03 13.27 3.81
N GLY A 38 -11.78 14.26 4.30
CA GLY A 38 -11.37 15.09 5.44
C GLY A 38 -10.89 16.49 5.05
N THR A 39 -10.37 17.24 6.02
CA THR A 39 -9.96 18.65 5.88
C THR A 39 -8.44 18.83 5.86
N GLU A 40 -7.70 17.73 5.80
CA GLU A 40 -6.26 17.67 5.79
C GLU A 40 -5.68 18.07 4.44
N LYS A 41 -4.44 18.51 4.47
CA LYS A 41 -3.82 19.12 3.29
C LYS A 41 -3.11 18.04 2.49
N TRP A 42 -3.54 17.88 1.25
CA TRP A 42 -2.91 17.02 0.25
C TRP A 42 -2.50 17.88 -0.94
N PHE A 43 -1.23 17.84 -1.30
CA PHE A 43 -0.73 18.61 -2.45
C PHE A 43 0.54 18.01 -3.00
N VAL A 44 0.89 18.40 -4.22
CA VAL A 44 2.12 17.97 -4.88
C VAL A 44 3.18 19.06 -4.76
N LYS A 45 4.39 18.67 -4.34
CA LYS A 45 5.56 19.55 -4.27
C LYS A 45 6.79 18.81 -4.76
N ASN A 46 7.47 19.34 -5.77
CA ASN A 46 8.69 18.75 -6.34
C ASN A 46 8.50 17.30 -6.83
N GLY A 47 7.34 16.95 -7.37
CA GLY A 47 7.06 15.58 -7.81
C GLY A 47 6.65 14.62 -6.69
N GLU A 48 6.59 15.09 -5.45
CA GLU A 48 6.25 14.30 -4.27
C GLU A 48 4.84 14.68 -3.79
N LEU A 49 4.07 13.67 -3.38
CA LEU A 49 2.82 13.88 -2.68
C LEU A 49 3.14 14.24 -1.23
N VAL A 50 2.60 15.36 -0.76
CA VAL A 50 2.78 15.83 0.62
C VAL A 50 1.42 15.79 1.32
N CYS A 51 1.40 15.20 2.52
CA CYS A 51 0.27 15.31 3.44
C CYS A 51 0.67 16.06 4.72
N GLU A 52 -0.20 16.94 5.18
CA GLU A 52 -0.04 17.72 6.41
C GLU A 52 -1.35 17.79 7.19
N SER A 53 -1.24 17.84 8.53
CA SER A 53 -2.43 17.94 9.37
C SER A 53 -3.27 19.17 8.99
N GLY A 54 -4.58 18.96 8.91
CA GLY A 54 -5.57 19.99 8.69
C GLY A 54 -5.77 20.90 9.91
N PRO A 55 -6.54 21.99 9.75
CA PRO A 55 -6.84 22.92 10.83
C PRO A 55 -7.56 22.24 12.00
N ASP A 56 -8.40 21.25 11.71
CA ASP A 56 -9.23 20.55 12.68
C ASP A 56 -8.47 19.45 13.42
N LYS A 57 -7.23 19.16 12.99
CA LYS A 57 -6.37 18.10 13.55
C LYS A 57 -7.08 16.73 13.59
N ALA A 58 -7.99 16.50 12.65
CA ALA A 58 -8.78 15.28 12.51
C ALA A 58 -8.02 14.22 11.70
N TYR A 59 -8.70 13.09 11.45
CA TYR A 59 -8.23 12.09 10.50
C TYR A 59 -8.53 12.53 9.07
N GLY A 60 -7.58 12.24 8.18
CA GLY A 60 -7.73 12.46 6.75
C GLY A 60 -7.21 11.31 5.93
N TYR A 61 -7.76 11.17 4.72
CA TYR A 61 -7.34 10.15 3.77
C TYR A 61 -7.22 10.71 2.37
N LEU A 62 -6.26 10.17 1.62
CA LEU A 62 -6.21 10.28 0.18
C LEU A 62 -6.41 8.89 -0.41
N GLY A 63 -7.62 8.61 -0.88
CA GLY A 63 -8.01 7.31 -1.42
C GLY A 63 -7.91 7.27 -2.94
N THR A 64 -7.50 6.13 -3.50
CA THR A 64 -7.58 5.89 -4.94
C THR A 64 -9.04 5.89 -5.40
N LYS A 65 -9.31 6.39 -6.60
CA LYS A 65 -10.67 6.28 -7.21
C LYS A 65 -10.98 4.85 -7.66
N LYS A 66 -9.95 4.10 -8.04
CA LYS A 66 -10.04 2.70 -8.47
C LYS A 66 -9.91 1.78 -7.24
N PRO A 67 -10.78 0.76 -7.08
CA PRO A 67 -10.58 -0.31 -6.10
C PRO A 67 -9.59 -1.37 -6.60
N TYR A 68 -8.97 -2.07 -5.67
CA TYR A 68 -7.99 -3.13 -5.89
C TYR A 68 -8.26 -4.34 -5.01
N LYS A 69 -7.99 -5.53 -5.55
CA LYS A 69 -8.15 -6.82 -4.87
C LYS A 69 -6.81 -7.50 -4.60
N ASN A 70 -6.20 -8.11 -5.61
CA ASN A 70 -4.86 -8.70 -5.51
C ASN A 70 -3.83 -7.78 -6.12
N PHE A 71 -2.78 -7.43 -5.37
CA PHE A 71 -1.76 -6.52 -5.85
C PHE A 71 -0.43 -6.63 -5.08
N VAL A 72 0.62 -6.14 -5.73
CA VAL A 72 1.84 -5.65 -5.10
C VAL A 72 1.85 -4.13 -5.20
N LEU A 73 1.95 -3.44 -4.07
CA LEU A 73 2.11 -2.00 -3.96
C LEU A 73 3.53 -1.70 -3.49
N ASP A 74 4.23 -0.86 -4.24
CA ASP A 74 5.53 -0.32 -3.90
C ASP A 74 5.40 1.21 -3.77
N LEU A 75 5.95 1.78 -2.71
CA LEU A 75 6.00 3.22 -2.50
C LEU A 75 7.16 3.63 -1.61
N ASP A 76 7.56 4.90 -1.73
CA ASP A 76 8.52 5.51 -0.83
C ASP A 76 7.83 6.54 0.06
N PHE A 77 8.16 6.55 1.35
CA PHE A 77 7.66 7.54 2.29
C PHE A 77 8.78 8.20 3.10
N LYS A 78 8.52 9.43 3.56
CA LYS A 78 9.41 10.19 4.45
C LYS A 78 8.59 10.94 5.49
N GLN A 79 8.89 10.70 6.76
CA GLN A 79 8.25 11.39 7.89
C GLN A 79 9.01 12.69 8.18
N GLU A 80 8.42 13.84 7.85
CA GLU A 80 9.02 15.16 8.11
C GLU A 80 8.66 15.70 9.50
N ALA A 81 7.47 15.39 10.01
CA ALA A 81 7.03 15.73 11.36
C ALA A 81 6.00 14.71 11.84
N ASN A 82 6.05 14.31 13.12
CA ASN A 82 5.16 13.33 13.78
C ASN A 82 4.50 12.36 12.79
N GLY A 83 5.27 11.40 12.27
CA GLY A 83 4.90 10.65 11.07
C GLY A 83 3.84 9.56 11.23
N ASN A 84 2.85 9.72 12.12
CA ASN A 84 1.75 8.77 12.31
C ASN A 84 0.76 8.86 11.14
N SER A 85 0.69 7.78 10.39
CA SER A 85 0.10 7.65 9.08
C SER A 85 -0.06 6.15 8.76
N GLY A 86 -0.32 5.82 7.51
CA GLY A 86 -0.45 4.44 7.09
C GLY A 86 -0.98 4.31 5.68
N VAL A 87 -0.93 3.08 5.19
CA VAL A 87 -1.40 2.70 3.87
C VAL A 87 -2.53 1.70 4.05
N PHE A 88 -3.76 2.19 3.90
CA PHE A 88 -4.94 1.34 3.84
C PHE A 88 -4.96 0.55 2.54
N ILE A 89 -5.40 -0.70 2.65
CA ILE A 89 -5.54 -1.68 1.58
C ILE A 89 -6.95 -2.27 1.63
N ARG A 90 -7.52 -2.56 0.46
CA ARG A 90 -8.85 -3.21 0.32
C ARG A 90 -9.94 -2.53 1.17
N SER A 91 -9.89 -1.21 1.30
CA SER A 91 -10.69 -0.46 2.28
C SER A 91 -11.84 0.31 1.62
N SER A 92 -12.88 0.61 2.41
CA SER A 92 -13.97 1.51 2.04
C SER A 92 -13.91 2.78 2.89
N ILE A 93 -14.33 3.91 2.31
CA ILE A 93 -14.32 5.21 2.98
C ILE A 93 -15.67 5.89 2.73
N ASP A 94 -16.35 6.29 3.81
CA ASP A 94 -17.56 7.12 3.78
C ASP A 94 -17.34 8.37 4.64
N GLY A 95 -17.36 9.55 4.02
CA GLY A 95 -16.96 10.78 4.69
C GLY A 95 -15.50 10.73 5.17
N VAL A 96 -15.30 10.49 6.47
CA VAL A 96 -13.98 10.23 7.09
C VAL A 96 -13.94 8.91 7.87
N ASP A 97 -15.01 8.14 7.81
CA ASP A 97 -15.07 6.81 8.42
C ASP A 97 -14.48 5.80 7.45
N ILE A 98 -13.41 5.13 7.87
CA ILE A 98 -12.71 4.12 7.09
C ILE A 98 -12.93 2.73 7.69
N THR A 99 -13.21 1.76 6.83
CA THR A 99 -13.25 0.34 7.20
C THR A 99 -12.27 -0.44 6.33
N GLY A 100 -11.44 -1.25 6.95
CA GLY A 100 -10.46 -2.09 6.25
C GLY A 100 -9.13 -2.13 6.97
N TRP A 101 -8.08 -2.51 6.23
CA TRP A 101 -6.79 -2.87 6.80
C TRP A 101 -5.72 -1.86 6.44
N GLN A 102 -4.91 -1.49 7.41
CA GLN A 102 -3.80 -0.54 7.27
C GLN A 102 -2.48 -1.26 7.49
N VAL A 103 -1.52 -1.04 6.58
CA VAL A 103 -0.11 -1.24 6.89
C VAL A 103 0.41 0.06 7.51
N GLU A 104 0.89 -0.04 8.75
CA GLU A 104 1.24 1.11 9.58
C GLU A 104 2.44 1.89 9.04
N VAL A 105 2.37 3.23 9.10
CA VAL A 105 3.53 4.12 8.97
C VAL A 105 3.52 5.06 10.18
N ALA A 106 4.40 4.82 11.15
CA ALA A 106 4.38 5.54 12.42
C ALA A 106 5.79 5.88 12.91
N PRO A 107 5.96 6.77 13.90
CA PRO A 107 7.27 7.06 14.48
C PRO A 107 7.99 5.79 14.97
N LEU A 108 9.30 5.90 15.22
CA LEU A 108 10.11 4.77 15.68
C LEU A 108 9.51 4.13 16.94
N ASN A 109 9.50 2.80 16.99
CA ASN A 109 8.89 1.98 18.04
C ASN A 109 7.35 2.00 18.10
N HIS A 110 6.70 2.48 17.03
CA HIS A 110 5.25 2.43 16.88
C HIS A 110 4.80 1.51 15.73
N HIS A 111 5.55 0.42 15.48
CA HIS A 111 5.08 -0.72 14.68
C HIS A 111 4.93 -0.47 13.17
N THR A 112 5.75 0.40 12.57
CA THR A 112 5.75 0.59 11.11
C THR A 112 5.88 -0.75 10.37
N GLY A 113 5.00 -0.98 9.40
CA GLY A 113 4.89 -2.24 8.66
C GLY A 113 3.99 -3.29 9.32
N GLY A 114 3.48 -3.06 10.52
CA GLY A 114 2.42 -3.89 11.13
C GLY A 114 1.08 -3.74 10.42
N ILE A 115 0.13 -4.61 10.72
CA ILE A 115 -1.22 -4.59 10.14
C ILE A 115 -2.25 -4.30 11.24
N TYR A 116 -3.02 -3.25 11.03
CA TYR A 116 -4.14 -2.82 11.88
C TYR A 116 -5.45 -2.86 11.09
N GLU A 117 -6.54 -3.26 11.73
CA GLU A 117 -7.88 -3.26 11.14
C GLU A 117 -8.77 -2.20 11.79
N SER A 118 -9.23 -1.26 10.96
CA SER A 118 -10.11 -0.15 11.33
C SER A 118 -11.56 -0.42 10.91
N GLY A 119 -12.47 0.29 11.56
CA GLY A 119 -13.91 0.24 11.32
C GLY A 119 -14.70 -0.18 12.56
N PRO A 120 -16.04 -0.09 12.53
CA PRO A 120 -16.88 -0.43 13.68
C PRO A 120 -16.66 -1.86 14.21
N ASP A 121 -16.44 -2.81 13.29
CA ASP A 121 -16.15 -4.22 13.59
C ASP A 121 -14.66 -4.56 13.37
N GLY A 122 -13.80 -3.55 13.40
CA GLY A 122 -12.36 -3.69 13.20
C GLY A 122 -11.70 -4.42 14.38
N ARG A 123 -10.85 -5.39 14.07
CA ARG A 123 -10.14 -6.21 15.07
C ARG A 123 -8.89 -5.54 15.66
N GLN A 124 -8.62 -4.28 15.32
CA GLN A 124 -7.43 -3.53 15.73
C GLN A 124 -6.13 -4.20 15.26
N TRP A 125 -5.10 -4.29 16.10
CA TRP A 125 -3.82 -4.89 15.73
C TRP A 125 -3.97 -6.38 15.41
N LEU A 126 -3.87 -6.73 14.13
CA LEU A 126 -3.86 -8.12 13.67
C LEU A 126 -2.48 -8.74 13.86
N ILE A 127 -1.44 -7.99 13.49
CA ILE A 127 -0.05 -8.40 13.67
C ILE A 127 0.86 -7.17 13.77
N LYS A 128 1.84 -7.25 14.67
CA LYS A 128 2.87 -6.23 14.86
C LYS A 128 4.22 -6.75 14.42
N PRO A 129 5.15 -5.88 13.95
CA PRO A 129 6.53 -6.28 13.71
C PRO A 129 7.18 -6.81 14.98
N LYS A 130 8.25 -7.60 14.83
CA LYS A 130 9.06 -8.00 15.98
C LYS A 130 9.74 -6.76 16.58
N PRO A 131 9.95 -6.70 17.90
CA PRO A 131 10.64 -5.56 18.52
C PRO A 131 12.02 -5.26 17.91
N ALA A 132 12.76 -6.29 17.48
CA ALA A 132 14.06 -6.13 16.82
C ALA A 132 13.98 -5.51 15.41
N ASP A 133 12.80 -5.48 14.81
CA ASP A 133 12.57 -4.97 13.46
C ASP A 133 12.12 -3.49 13.47
N GLU A 134 11.76 -2.92 14.62
CA GLU A 134 11.41 -1.49 14.76
C GLU A 134 12.54 -0.57 14.25
N ALA A 135 13.80 -0.97 14.45
CA ALA A 135 14.98 -0.22 14.03
C ALA A 135 15.22 -0.20 12.50
N VAL A 136 14.41 -0.91 11.71
CA VAL A 136 14.48 -0.88 10.23
C VAL A 136 14.01 0.47 9.68
N LEU A 137 13.14 1.17 10.40
CA LEU A 137 12.67 2.50 10.03
C LEU A 137 13.81 3.52 10.14
N LYS A 138 14.05 4.26 9.04
CA LYS A 138 15.01 5.37 9.00
C LYS A 138 14.27 6.68 9.21
N GLN A 139 14.21 7.16 10.45
CA GLN A 139 13.49 8.40 10.78
C GLN A 139 14.07 9.61 10.02
N GLY A 140 13.20 10.46 9.48
CA GLY A 140 13.61 11.66 8.75
C GLY A 140 14.27 11.38 7.39
N GLU A 141 14.34 10.13 6.95
CA GLU A 141 14.86 9.70 5.66
C GLU A 141 13.77 9.05 4.80
N TRP A 142 14.09 8.83 3.53
CA TRP A 142 13.23 8.04 2.64
C TRP A 142 13.30 6.56 3.02
N ASN A 143 12.12 5.95 3.16
CA ASN A 143 11.94 4.54 3.42
C ASN A 143 11.12 3.93 2.29
N HIS A 144 11.49 2.73 1.87
CA HIS A 144 10.76 1.98 0.86
C HIS A 144 9.81 0.99 1.54
N LEU A 145 8.51 1.11 1.28
CA LEU A 145 7.48 0.19 1.75
C LEU A 145 6.96 -0.62 0.57
N ARG A 146 6.95 -1.94 0.73
CA ARG A 146 6.29 -2.85 -0.19
C ARG A 146 5.21 -3.63 0.55
N ILE A 147 4.05 -3.75 -0.09
CA ILE A 147 2.91 -4.51 0.43
C ILE A 147 2.46 -5.46 -0.67
N LYS A 148 2.36 -6.75 -0.35
CA LYS A 148 1.72 -7.74 -1.22
C LYS A 148 0.45 -8.21 -0.53
N ALA A 149 -0.68 -8.04 -1.20
CA ALA A 149 -1.97 -8.58 -0.80
C ALA A 149 -2.45 -9.51 -1.92
N GLU A 150 -2.49 -10.82 -1.68
CA GLU A 150 -2.83 -11.84 -2.67
C GLU A 150 -3.68 -12.93 -2.00
N GLY A 151 -4.97 -13.02 -2.37
CA GLY A 151 -5.92 -13.84 -1.62
C GLY A 151 -5.90 -13.46 -0.14
N ASP A 152 -5.87 -14.46 0.72
CA ASP A 152 -5.86 -14.31 2.19
C ASP A 152 -4.51 -13.81 2.73
N GLU A 153 -3.47 -13.76 1.90
CA GLU A 153 -2.11 -13.46 2.32
C GLU A 153 -1.79 -11.97 2.20
N VAL A 154 -1.35 -11.37 3.30
CA VAL A 154 -0.75 -10.03 3.32
C VAL A 154 0.64 -10.07 3.90
N THR A 155 1.60 -9.54 3.15
CA THR A 155 2.98 -9.41 3.60
C THR A 155 3.46 -7.97 3.38
N SER A 156 4.16 -7.43 4.37
CA SER A 156 4.78 -6.11 4.29
C SER A 156 6.30 -6.21 4.39
N TRP A 157 6.99 -5.35 3.66
CA TRP A 157 8.44 -5.17 3.74
C TRP A 157 8.78 -3.70 3.89
N LEU A 158 9.72 -3.40 4.78
CA LEU A 158 10.30 -2.07 4.96
C LEU A 158 11.78 -2.14 4.63
N ASN A 159 12.25 -1.29 3.71
CA ASN A 159 13.65 -1.22 3.30
C ASN A 159 14.24 -2.60 2.90
N GLY A 160 13.43 -3.45 2.27
CA GLY A 160 13.80 -4.81 1.84
C GLY A 160 13.72 -5.89 2.93
N LYS A 161 13.46 -5.53 4.19
CA LYS A 161 13.26 -6.49 5.28
C LYS A 161 11.76 -6.76 5.47
N GLN A 162 11.38 -8.03 5.51
CA GLN A 162 10.00 -8.43 5.81
C GLN A 162 9.65 -8.03 7.24
N MET A 163 8.54 -7.31 7.42
CA MET A 163 8.09 -6.82 8.71
C MET A 163 7.06 -7.76 9.32
N VAL A 164 6.01 -8.08 8.57
CA VAL A 164 4.98 -9.05 8.97
C VAL A 164 4.51 -9.87 7.78
N HIS A 165 3.93 -11.03 8.09
CA HIS A 165 3.19 -11.88 7.16
C HIS A 165 1.96 -12.39 7.91
N LEU A 166 0.80 -12.30 7.29
CA LEU A 166 -0.50 -12.63 7.86
C LEU A 166 -1.32 -13.37 6.81
N ASN A 167 -1.85 -14.54 7.18
CA ASN A 167 -2.91 -15.23 6.46
C ASN A 167 -4.23 -14.96 7.18
N ASP A 168 -5.18 -14.33 6.50
CA ASP A 168 -6.47 -13.91 7.05
C ASP A 168 -7.57 -13.91 5.98
N GLU A 169 -8.52 -14.83 6.10
CA GLU A 169 -9.64 -14.99 5.15
C GLU A 169 -10.52 -13.73 5.06
N LYS A 170 -10.71 -13.00 6.17
CA LYS A 170 -11.51 -11.76 6.16
C LYS A 170 -10.83 -10.70 5.28
N ILE A 171 -9.51 -10.59 5.36
CA ILE A 171 -8.73 -9.73 4.45
C ILE A 171 -8.84 -10.23 3.01
N GLY A 172 -8.78 -11.54 2.78
CA GLY A 172 -8.84 -12.16 1.46
C GLY A 172 -10.12 -11.87 0.68
N LEU A 173 -11.24 -11.76 1.39
CA LEU A 173 -12.53 -11.36 0.82
C LEU A 173 -12.62 -9.87 0.45
N GLY A 174 -11.66 -9.06 0.90
CA GLY A 174 -11.65 -7.61 0.70
C GLY A 174 -11.29 -7.20 -0.73
N GLU A 175 -12.03 -6.22 -1.24
CA GLU A 175 -11.69 -5.43 -2.44
C GLU A 175 -12.06 -3.99 -2.15
N GLY A 176 -11.18 -3.05 -2.48
CA GLY A 176 -11.44 -1.65 -2.14
C GLY A 176 -10.29 -0.72 -2.45
N PHE A 177 -10.40 0.50 -1.97
CA PHE A 177 -9.41 1.55 -2.21
C PHE A 177 -8.10 1.24 -1.50
N ILE A 178 -7.03 1.76 -2.10
CA ILE A 178 -5.79 2.04 -1.38
C ILE A 178 -5.90 3.48 -0.89
N ALA A 179 -5.58 3.73 0.39
CA ALA A 179 -5.63 5.10 0.91
C ALA A 179 -4.42 5.41 1.78
N LEU A 180 -3.91 6.63 1.64
CA LEU A 180 -2.88 7.16 2.52
C LEU A 180 -3.56 7.90 3.66
N GLN A 181 -3.17 7.60 4.90
CA GLN A 181 -3.75 8.23 6.09
C GLN A 181 -2.93 9.45 6.51
N ILE A 182 -3.59 10.41 7.14
CA ILE A 182 -2.96 11.26 8.14
C ILE A 182 -3.75 11.17 9.44
N HIS A 183 -3.05 10.89 10.53
CA HIS A 183 -3.67 10.67 11.83
C HIS A 183 -4.15 11.99 12.46
N SER A 184 -5.15 11.90 13.33
CA SER A 184 -5.57 13.01 14.18
C SER A 184 -4.49 13.41 15.21
N GLY A 185 -4.61 14.62 15.78
CA GLY A 185 -3.72 15.15 16.82
C GLY A 185 -2.85 16.33 16.37
N GLY A 186 -2.69 16.52 15.06
CA GLY A 186 -2.00 17.67 14.49
C GLY A 186 -0.47 17.55 14.46
N GLY A 187 0.17 18.43 13.68
CA GLY A 187 1.63 18.49 13.57
C GLY A 187 2.26 17.33 12.78
N ILE A 188 1.46 16.58 12.03
CA ILE A 188 1.90 15.48 11.19
C ILE A 188 2.25 16.01 9.81
N LYS A 189 3.36 15.53 9.26
CA LYS A 189 3.77 15.77 7.89
C LYS A 189 4.52 14.57 7.33
N VAL A 190 3.98 13.99 6.27
CA VAL A 190 4.59 12.86 5.56
C VAL A 190 4.64 13.16 4.06
N ARG A 191 5.69 12.67 3.41
CA ARG A 191 5.84 12.72 1.96
C ARG A 191 5.83 11.33 1.37
N TRP A 192 5.33 11.25 0.15
CA TRP A 192 5.19 10.02 -0.61
C TRP A 192 5.66 10.23 -2.05
N LYS A 193 6.31 9.22 -2.62
CA LYS A 193 6.67 9.20 -4.04
C LYS A 193 6.79 7.76 -4.53
N ASP A 194 7.00 7.62 -5.83
CA ASP A 194 7.23 6.31 -6.47
C ASP A 194 6.12 5.28 -6.19
N ILE A 195 4.88 5.74 -6.02
CA ILE A 195 3.72 4.90 -5.72
C ILE A 195 3.31 4.14 -6.98
N LYS A 196 3.59 2.83 -7.00
CA LYS A 196 3.38 1.96 -8.15
C LYS A 196 2.67 0.68 -7.72
N ILE A 197 1.81 0.18 -8.60
CA ILE A 197 1.04 -1.03 -8.35
C ILE A 197 1.20 -2.04 -9.47
N GLU A 198 1.34 -3.30 -9.10
CA GLU A 198 1.21 -4.46 -9.97
C GLU A 198 -0.03 -5.24 -9.52
N GLU A 199 -1.11 -5.19 -10.30
CA GLU A 199 -2.29 -6.02 -10.05
C GLU A 199 -1.96 -7.49 -10.34
N LEU A 200 -2.33 -8.38 -9.45
CA LEU A 200 -2.11 -9.81 -9.61
C LEU A 200 -3.39 -10.46 -10.14
N LYS A 201 -3.23 -11.58 -10.85
CA LYS A 201 -4.39 -12.34 -11.35
C LYS A 201 -5.19 -12.92 -10.18
N GLU A 202 -6.49 -13.09 -10.41
CA GLU A 202 -7.35 -13.88 -9.52
C GLU A 202 -7.05 -15.37 -9.61
#